data_AF-A0A9D6LZT6-F1
#
_entry.id   AF-A0A9D6LZT6-F1
#
_cell.length_a   1.000
_cell.length_b   1.000
_cell.length_c   1.000
_cell.angle_alpha   90.00
_cell.angle_beta   90.00
_cell.angle_gamma   90.00
#
_symmetry.space_group_name_H-M   'P 1'
#
loop_
_entity.id
_entity.type
_entity.pdbx_description
1 polymer ?
#
loop_
_entity_poly.entity_id
_entity_poly.type
_entity_poly.pdbx_seq_one_letter_code
_entity_poly.pdbx_strand_id
1 'polypeptide(L)' 'MKELMPYSYFSKLECPRCGHTHPREKIATLCAECGSPLFARYDLNAARDNVIDAREPGLWR' A
#
# COMPACT_ATOMS: atom_id res chain seq x y z
N MET A 1 -1.55 21.37 -18.18
CA MET A 1 -1.30 19.93 -17.94
C MET A 1 -1.39 19.72 -16.45
N LYS A 2 -2.49 19.17 -15.93
CA LYS A 2 -2.67 19.01 -14.48
C LYS A 2 -1.91 17.75 -14.09
N GLU A 3 -0.79 17.90 -13.39
CA GLU A 3 -0.14 16.77 -12.73
C GLU A 3 -1.20 16.02 -11.91
N LEU A 4 -1.44 14.78 -12.29
CA LEU A 4 -2.44 13.93 -11.65
C LEU A 4 -1.77 13.34 -10.41
N MET A 5 -2.01 13.96 -9.25
CA MET A 5 -1.71 13.30 -7.97
C MET A 5 -2.48 11.97 -7.93
N PRO A 6 -1.83 10.86 -7.54
CA PRO A 6 -2.50 9.58 -7.45
C PRO A 6 -3.59 9.61 -6.36
N TYR A 7 -4.72 8.94 -6.59
CA TYR A 7 -5.79 8.84 -5.60
C TYR A 7 -5.33 8.20 -4.29
N SER A 8 -4.38 7.25 -4.38
CA SER A 8 -3.74 6.62 -3.22
C SER A 8 -2.34 6.14 -3.57
N TYR A 9 -1.54 5.84 -2.54
CA TYR A 9 -0.20 5.25 -2.68
C TYR A 9 -0.22 3.71 -2.60
N PHE A 10 -1.37 3.07 -2.84
CA PHE A 10 -1.48 1.61 -2.80
C PHE A 10 -0.68 0.98 -3.95
N SER A 11 0.29 0.13 -3.60
CA SER A 11 1.26 -0.42 -4.55
C SER A 11 0.95 -1.86 -4.94
N LYS A 12 0.68 -2.72 -3.96
CA LYS A 12 0.54 -4.17 -4.17
C LYS A 12 -0.09 -4.86 -2.97
N LEU A 13 -0.55 -6.08 -3.20
CA LEU A 13 -0.86 -7.03 -2.14
C LEU A 13 0.36 -7.93 -1.93
N GLU A 14 0.67 -8.26 -0.68
CA GLU A 14 1.80 -9.11 -0.34
C GLU A 14 1.42 -10.10 0.74
N CYS A 15 1.82 -11.36 0.59
CA CYS A 15 1.64 -12.36 1.63
C CYS A 15 2.72 -12.17 2.72
N PRO A 16 2.35 -11.86 3.97
CA PRO A 16 3.33 -11.71 5.05
C PRO A 16 3.96 -13.04 5.48
N ARG A 17 3.38 -14.18 5.07
CA ARG A 17 3.91 -15.52 5.39
C ARG A 17 4.97 -15.96 4.37
N CYS A 18 4.67 -15.93 3.08
CA CYS A 18 5.55 -16.47 2.04
C CYS A 18 6.20 -15.41 1.15
N GLY A 19 5.86 -14.12 1.31
CA GLY A 19 6.43 -13.03 0.52
C GLY A 19 5.88 -12.91 -0.91
N HIS A 20 4.99 -13.81 -1.35
CA HIS A 20 4.42 -13.73 -2.69
C HIS A 20 3.63 -12.43 -2.89
N THR A 21 3.84 -11.80 -4.05
CA THR A 21 3.21 -10.53 -4.41
C THR A 21 2.02 -10.77 -5.34
N HIS A 22 0.93 -10.06 -5.09
CA HIS A 22 -0.27 -10.09 -5.92
C HIS A 22 -0.55 -8.69 -6.51
N PRO A 23 -1.12 -8.62 -7.74
CA PRO A 23 -1.48 -7.36 -8.38
C PRO A 23 -2.48 -6.56 -7.55
N ARG A 24 -2.28 -5.25 -7.45
CA ARG A 24 -3.19 -4.34 -6.72
C ARG A 24 -4.54 -4.15 -7.42
N GLU A 25 -4.60 -4.42 -8.73
CA GLU A 25 -5.79 -4.24 -9.58
C GLU A 25 -6.79 -5.40 -9.44
N LYS A 26 -6.41 -6.47 -8.71
CA LYS A 26 -7.26 -7.64 -8.51
C LYS A 26 -7.78 -7.69 -7.08
N ILE A 27 -9.06 -7.99 -6.94
CA ILE A 27 -9.66 -8.26 -5.63
C ILE A 27 -9.15 -9.61 -5.14
N ALA A 28 -8.40 -9.61 -4.04
CA ALA A 28 -7.89 -10.81 -3.40
C ALA A 28 -7.75 -10.60 -1.90
N THR A 29 -8.14 -11.60 -1.12
CA THR A 29 -8.03 -11.60 0.35
C THR A 29 -7.02 -12.63 0.86
N LEU A 30 -6.86 -13.75 0.15
CA LEU A 30 -5.96 -14.86 0.51
C LEU A 30 -4.87 -15.05 -0.56
N CYS A 31 -3.69 -15.47 -0.11
CA CYS A 31 -2.57 -15.80 -0.97
C CYS A 31 -2.87 -17.06 -1.79
N ALA A 32 -2.71 -16.97 -3.11
CA ALA A 32 -2.89 -18.11 -4.01
C ALA A 32 -1.90 -19.27 -3.75
N GLU A 33 -0.72 -18.97 -3.19
CA GLU A 33 0.33 -19.96 -2.96
C GLU A 33 0.19 -20.70 -1.62
N CYS A 34 -0.28 -20.03 -0.56
CA CYS A 34 -0.26 -20.60 0.80
C CYS A 34 -1.53 -20.37 1.63
N GLY A 35 -2.55 -19.72 1.07
CA GLY A 35 -3.84 -19.48 1.74
C GLY A 35 -3.82 -18.47 2.89
N SER A 36 -2.67 -17.86 3.21
CA SER A 36 -2.60 -16.85 4.28
C SER A 36 -3.22 -15.50 3.84
N PRO A 37 -3.76 -14.70 4.76
CA PRO A 37 -4.28 -13.36 4.45
C PRO A 37 -3.23 -12.46 3.80
N LEU A 38 -3.65 -11.67 2.81
CA LEU A 38 -2.80 -10.70 2.12
C LEU A 38 -2.80 -9.34 2.81
N PHE A 39 -1.64 -8.69 2.83
CA PHE A 39 -1.48 -7.33 3.35
C PHE A 39 -1.41 -6.33 2.20
N ALA A 40 -2.10 -5.18 2.37
CA ALA A 40 -1.93 -4.05 1.49
C ALA A 40 -0.58 -3.36 1.75
N ARG A 41 0.18 -3.13 0.69
CA ARG A 41 1.46 -2.41 0.72
C ARG A 41 1.34 -1.09 -0.01
N TYR A 42 2.07 -0.09 0.47
CA TYR A 42 2.02 1.28 -0.01
C TYR A 42 3.43 1.78 -0.36
N ASP A 43 3.51 2.70 -1.31
CA ASP A 43 4.73 3.43 -1.60
C ASP A 43 4.90 4.51 -0.54
N LEU A 44 5.66 4.17 0.50
CA LEU A 44 5.86 5.05 1.65
C LEU A 44 6.78 6.23 1.32
N ASN A 45 7.61 6.14 0.28
CA ASN A 45 8.44 7.27 -0.12
C ASN A 45 7.56 8.34 -0.77
N ALA A 46 6.77 7.95 -1.77
CA ALA A 46 5.81 8.85 -2.39
C ALA A 46 4.79 9.40 -1.38
N ALA A 47 4.34 8.58 -0.42
CA ALA A 47 3.42 9.05 0.62
C ALA A 47 4.07 10.06 1.59
N ARG A 48 5.35 9.91 1.93
CA ARG A 48 6.08 10.88 2.78
C ARG A 48 6.12 12.25 2.14
N ASP A 49 6.58 12.31 0.90
CA ASP A 49 6.79 13.55 0.16
C ASP A 49 5.50 14.36 -0.07
N ASN A 50 4.32 13.72 0.06
CA ASN A 50 3.05 14.33 -0.33
C ASN A 50 2.02 14.44 0.81
N VAL A 51 1.95 13.49 1.75
CA VAL A 51 0.83 13.45 2.74
C VAL A 51 1.25 13.14 4.17
N ILE A 52 2.38 12.47 4.41
CA ILE A 52 2.77 12.09 5.78
C ILE A 52 3.52 13.24 6.44
N ASP A 53 4.54 13.80 5.78
CA ASP A 53 5.42 14.79 6.42
C ASP A 53 4.75 16.17 6.55
N ALA A 54 3.71 16.43 5.75
CA ALA A 54 2.87 17.62 5.87
C ALA A 54 1.87 17.56 7.03
N ARG A 55 1.76 16.44 7.74
CA ARG A 55 0.76 16.25 8.80
C ARG A 55 1.25 16.83 10.12
N GLU A 56 0.38 17.57 10.82
CA GLU A 56 0.71 18.10 12.16
C GLU A 56 0.99 16.97 13.17
N PRO A 57 1.93 17.17 14.11
CA PRO A 57 2.22 16.19 15.17
C PRO A 57 1.04 15.97 16.13
N GLY A 58 0.81 14.73 16.54
CA GLY A 58 -0.27 14.30 17.44
C GLY A 58 -0.02 12.95 18.11
N LEU A 59 -0.97 12.48 18.93
CA LEU A 59 -0.79 11.25 19.73
C LEU A 59 -0.65 9.97 18.87
N TRP A 60 -1.21 9.99 17.65
CA TRP A 60 -1.24 8.83 16.74
C TRP A 60 -0.44 9.12 15.46
N ARG A 61 0.79 9.59 15.70
CA ARG A 61 1.63 10.51 14.90
C ARG A 61 1.21 11.96 15.01
#